data_AF-A0A8H6TS25-F1
#
_entry.id   AF-A0A8H6TS25-F1
#
_cell.length_a   1.000
_cell.length_b   1.000
_cell.length_c   1.000
_cell.angle_alpha   90.00
_cell.angle_beta   90.00
_cell.angle_gamma   90.00
#
_symmetry.space_group_name_H-M   'P 1'
#
loop_
_entity.id
_entity.type
_entity.pdbx_description
1 polymer ?
#
loop_
_entity_poly.entity_id
_entity_poly.type
_entity_poly.pdbx_seq_one_letter_code
_entity_poly.pdbx_strand_id
1 'polypeptide(L)'
;MATTNFTFKPLVLSRPSAGVHLLEPMLLLVVVAEQAPRSPIAVIGSSDVGDIKTGQCRRYRIDHLSHPLHHHGKLLRTFPRPPSPALALTARPPQFDVQIQGQPVERIEFKLFDDVVPKTTDNFRKLCQGLDINGQPSTKGHTYAGSKFHRVIPQFMLQGGDFTRHNGTGGVSIYGEKFKDENFQLKHTKPFLLSMANAGPNTNGSQFFITTVVTSWLDGKHVVFGEVVSGQETVKKVEACGSQTGTPSKTITIVASGIVE
;
A
#
# COMPACT_ATOMS: atom_id res chain seq x y z
N MET A 1 -10.18 6.34 38.53
CA MET A 1 -9.44 5.50 37.57
C MET A 1 -9.95 4.08 37.74
N ALA A 2 -10.75 3.58 36.80
CA ALA A 2 -11.24 2.22 36.84
C ALA A 2 -10.43 1.39 35.83
N THR A 3 -9.62 0.47 36.34
CA THR A 3 -8.82 -0.45 35.55
C THR A 3 -9.72 -1.59 35.10
N THR A 4 -10.06 -1.66 33.81
CA THR A 4 -10.82 -2.77 33.25
C THR A 4 -9.88 -3.95 33.01
N ASN A 5 -9.98 -4.98 33.83
CA ASN A 5 -9.22 -6.22 33.64
C ASN A 5 -9.95 -7.13 32.64
N PHE A 6 -9.26 -7.48 31.56
CA PHE A 6 -9.74 -8.48 30.58
C PHE A 6 -9.30 -9.86 31.02
N THR A 7 -10.25 -10.75 31.32
CA THR A 7 -9.96 -12.14 31.65
C THR A 7 -10.29 -13.01 30.43
N PHE A 8 -9.28 -13.63 29.83
CA PHE A 8 -9.47 -14.57 28.73
C PHE A 8 -9.75 -15.96 29.28
N LYS A 9 -10.91 -16.54 28.96
CA LYS A 9 -11.19 -17.97 29.19
C LYS A 9 -11.13 -18.72 27.85
N PRO A 10 -10.32 -19.78 27.71
CA PRO A 10 -10.41 -20.67 26.56
C PRO A 10 -11.70 -21.48 26.65
N LEU A 11 -12.54 -21.41 25.61
CA LEU A 11 -13.68 -22.29 25.46
C LEU A 11 -13.19 -23.60 24.82
N VAL A 12 -13.08 -24.67 25.60
CA VAL A 12 -12.79 -26.00 25.06
C VAL A 12 -14.09 -26.57 24.47
N LEU A 13 -14.19 -26.63 23.15
CA LEU A 13 -15.29 -27.29 22.46
C LEU A 13 -15.18 -28.80 22.68
N SER A 14 -16.23 -29.42 23.21
CA SER A 14 -16.36 -30.87 23.31
C SER A 14 -16.38 -31.49 21.90
N ARG A 15 -15.53 -32.49 21.67
CA ARG A 15 -15.32 -33.19 20.39
C ARG A 15 -16.64 -33.77 19.83
N PRO A 16 -16.91 -33.66 18.51
CA PRO A 16 -17.82 -34.59 17.85
C PRO A 16 -17.13 -35.94 17.64
N SER A 17 -17.94 -36.99 17.62
CA SER A 17 -17.56 -38.37 17.29
C SER A 17 -16.91 -38.48 15.90
N ALA A 18 -15.77 -39.19 15.88
CA ALA A 18 -15.11 -39.89 14.78
C ALA A 18 -15.06 -39.26 13.37
N GLY A 19 -13.84 -39.01 12.88
CA GLY A 19 -13.51 -39.15 11.47
C GLY A 19 -13.28 -37.87 10.65
N VAL A 20 -12.53 -36.89 11.16
CA VAL A 20 -11.96 -35.82 10.31
C VAL A 20 -10.56 -35.47 10.80
N HIS A 21 -9.53 -35.70 9.98
CA HIS A 21 -8.20 -35.13 10.19
C HIS A 21 -8.25 -33.63 9.89
N LEU A 22 -8.05 -32.79 10.90
CA LEU A 22 -7.89 -31.34 10.77
C LEU A 22 -6.41 -30.98 10.84
N LEU A 23 -5.89 -30.37 9.77
CA LEU A 23 -4.65 -29.60 9.79
C LEU A 23 -4.98 -28.18 10.29
N GLU A 24 -4.34 -27.83 11.41
CA GLU A 24 -4.20 -26.53 12.10
C GLU A 24 -5.48 -25.73 12.50
N PRO A 25 -5.56 -25.22 13.74
CA PRO A 25 -6.74 -24.50 14.21
C PRO A 25 -6.77 -23.06 13.67
N MET A 26 -7.80 -22.74 12.87
CA MET A 26 -8.20 -21.36 12.61
C MET A 26 -8.70 -20.72 13.90
N LEU A 27 -8.04 -19.64 14.32
CA LEU A 27 -8.39 -18.85 15.51
C LEU A 27 -9.68 -18.05 15.24
N LEU A 28 -10.83 -18.58 15.66
CA LEU A 28 -12.09 -17.82 15.68
C LEU A 28 -12.09 -16.88 16.90
N LEU A 29 -11.78 -15.61 16.69
CA LEU A 29 -11.79 -14.60 17.76
C LEU A 29 -13.23 -14.13 18.05
N VAL A 30 -13.88 -14.74 19.04
CA VAL A 30 -15.16 -14.23 19.57
C VAL A 30 -14.85 -13.32 20.75
N VAL A 31 -14.95 -12.00 20.56
CA VAL A 31 -14.85 -11.02 21.65
C VAL A 31 -16.22 -10.91 22.31
N VAL A 32 -16.41 -11.56 23.45
CA VAL A 32 -17.57 -11.31 24.32
C VAL A 32 -17.19 -10.21 25.30
N ALA A 33 -17.75 -9.01 25.12
CA ALA A 33 -17.65 -7.94 26.10
C ALA A 33 -18.73 -8.17 27.18
N GLU A 34 -18.33 -8.57 28.38
CA GLU A 34 -19.22 -8.67 29.53
C GLU A 34 -19.13 -7.36 30.34
N GLN A 35 -20.20 -6.58 30.35
CA GLN A 35 -20.43 -5.56 31.39
C GLN A 35 -21.69 -5.91 32.17
N ALA A 36 -21.58 -5.80 33.50
CA ALA A 36 -22.63 -6.10 34.47
C ALA A 36 -23.89 -5.22 34.28
N PRO A 37 -25.02 -5.61 34.90
CA PRO A 37 -26.19 -6.14 34.24
C PRO A 37 -27.17 -5.02 33.86
N ARG A 38 -27.34 -4.76 32.56
CA ARG A 38 -28.59 -4.28 31.93
C ARG A 38 -28.39 -4.28 30.42
N SER A 39 -29.17 -5.13 29.75
CA SER A 39 -29.32 -5.33 28.29
C SER A 39 -28.12 -5.89 27.50
N PRO A 40 -28.26 -7.07 26.84
CA PRO A 40 -27.26 -7.53 25.87
C PRO A 40 -27.34 -6.72 24.57
N ILE A 41 -26.19 -6.36 24.01
CA ILE A 41 -26.07 -5.85 22.64
C ILE A 41 -25.74 -7.04 21.73
N ALA A 42 -26.64 -7.38 20.81
CA ALA A 42 -26.35 -8.35 19.75
C ALA A 42 -25.47 -7.70 18.68
N VAL A 43 -24.25 -8.22 18.46
CA VAL A 43 -23.43 -7.87 17.31
C VAL A 43 -23.76 -8.85 16.18
N ILE A 44 -24.40 -8.37 15.12
CA ILE A 44 -24.68 -9.17 13.93
C ILE A 44 -23.47 -9.04 12.98
N GLY A 45 -22.66 -10.09 12.91
CA GLY A 45 -21.68 -10.27 11.84
C GLY A 45 -22.18 -11.33 10.88
N SER A 46 -22.37 -10.98 9.61
CA SER A 46 -22.53 -11.96 8.53
C SER A 46 -21.14 -12.37 8.05
N SER A 47 -20.84 -13.66 8.13
CA SER A 47 -19.65 -14.24 7.48
C SER A 47 -20.12 -15.10 6.32
N ASP A 48 -19.64 -14.82 5.12
CA ASP A 48 -19.78 -15.76 4.00
C ASP A 48 -18.78 -16.90 4.21
N VAL A 49 -19.28 -18.13 4.35
CA VAL A 49 -18.45 -19.34 4.41
C VAL A 49 -18.66 -20.11 3.12
N GLY A 50 -17.61 -20.17 2.29
CA GLY A 50 -17.61 -20.91 1.03
C GLY A 50 -16.95 -22.28 1.19
N ASP A 51 -17.58 -23.32 0.64
CA ASP A 51 -17.00 -24.66 0.49
C ASP A 51 -16.32 -24.78 -0.89
N ILE A 52 -14.99 -24.89 -0.91
CA ILE A 52 -14.16 -24.79 -2.12
C ILE A 52 -14.25 -26.04 -3.02
N LYS A 53 -14.90 -27.14 -2.60
CA LYS A 53 -14.96 -28.36 -3.43
C LYS A 53 -16.23 -28.52 -4.26
N THR A 54 -17.28 -27.73 -4.04
CA THR A 54 -18.56 -27.90 -4.78
C THR A 54 -19.18 -26.62 -5.34
N GLY A 55 -18.63 -25.44 -5.07
CA GLY A 55 -19.04 -24.19 -5.73
C GLY A 55 -20.46 -23.70 -5.42
N GLN A 56 -21.12 -24.22 -4.38
CA GLN A 56 -22.43 -23.72 -3.94
C GLN A 56 -22.32 -22.79 -2.73
N CYS A 57 -22.84 -21.57 -2.88
CA CYS A 57 -23.02 -20.62 -1.78
C CYS A 57 -24.43 -20.82 -1.18
N ARG A 58 -24.53 -21.21 0.10
CA ARG A 58 -25.81 -21.26 0.82
C ARG A 58 -25.96 -20.01 1.68
N ARG A 59 -26.95 -19.19 1.33
CA ARG A 59 -27.37 -18.01 2.09
C ARG A 59 -28.23 -18.46 3.27
N TYR A 60 -27.73 -18.37 4.50
CA TYR A 60 -28.55 -18.62 5.69
C TYR A 60 -29.44 -17.39 5.94
N ARG A 61 -30.75 -17.56 5.76
CA ARG A 61 -31.78 -16.59 6.13
C ARG A 61 -32.11 -16.80 7.61
N ILE A 62 -31.86 -15.80 8.45
CA ILE A 62 -32.38 -15.80 9.82
C ILE A 62 -33.78 -15.18 9.76
N ASP A 63 -34.81 -16.02 9.82
CA ASP A 63 -36.20 -15.58 9.90
C ASP A 63 -36.62 -15.34 11.36
N HIS A 64 -37.32 -14.22 11.56
CA HIS A 64 -38.18 -13.84 12.69
C HIS A 64 -37.59 -13.67 14.11
N LEU A 65 -37.41 -12.41 14.49
CA LEU A 65 -37.75 -11.93 15.83
C LEU A 65 -38.68 -10.72 15.71
N SER A 66 -39.98 -10.96 15.82
CA SER A 66 -41.02 -9.96 15.92
C SER A 66 -41.16 -9.48 17.37
N HIS A 67 -40.71 -8.26 17.67
CA HIS A 67 -41.31 -7.37 18.68
C HIS A 67 -40.96 -5.89 18.41
N PRO A 68 -41.92 -4.95 18.52
CA PRO A 68 -41.69 -3.54 18.21
C PRO A 68 -41.07 -2.80 19.41
N LEU A 69 -39.91 -2.17 19.21
CA LEU A 69 -39.38 -1.16 20.12
C LEU A 69 -39.87 0.23 19.69
N HIS A 70 -40.88 0.74 20.39
CA HIS A 70 -41.19 2.17 20.41
C HIS A 70 -40.47 2.81 21.59
N HIS A 71 -39.49 3.69 21.33
CA HIS A 71 -39.31 4.90 22.14
C HIS A 71 -38.40 5.94 21.47
N HIS A 72 -38.99 7.11 21.25
CA HIS A 72 -38.45 8.47 21.27
C HIS A 72 -37.22 8.82 20.41
N GLY A 73 -37.46 9.75 19.47
CA GLY A 73 -36.46 10.36 18.62
C GLY A 73 -35.31 10.99 19.41
N LYS A 74 -34.11 10.49 19.12
CA LYS A 74 -32.86 11.25 19.19
C LYS A 74 -32.06 10.93 17.95
N LEU A 75 -31.72 11.99 17.20
CA LEU A 75 -30.90 11.96 16.01
C LEU A 75 -29.55 11.30 16.33
N LEU A 76 -29.35 10.06 15.90
CA LEU A 76 -28.06 9.37 16.02
C LEU A 76 -27.07 10.07 15.09
N ARG A 77 -26.21 10.92 15.66
CA ARG A 77 -25.05 11.45 14.94
C ARG A 77 -24.10 10.28 14.68
N THR A 78 -23.94 9.90 13.42
CA THR A 78 -22.91 8.97 12.99
C THR A 78 -21.56 9.66 13.19
N PHE A 79 -20.84 9.31 14.25
CA PHE A 79 -19.43 9.61 14.33
C PHE A 79 -18.70 8.72 13.33
N PRO A 80 -17.77 9.26 12.50
CA PRO A 80 -16.93 8.40 11.68
C PRO A 80 -16.22 7.42 12.62
N ARG A 81 -16.36 6.14 12.32
CA ARG A 81 -15.69 5.08 13.07
C ARG A 81 -14.19 5.37 12.94
N PRO A 82 -13.42 5.52 14.03
CA PRO A 82 -11.97 5.56 13.91
C PRO A 82 -11.53 4.32 13.13
N PRO A 83 -10.56 4.44 12.21
CA PRO A 83 -10.09 3.29 11.46
C PRO A 83 -9.74 2.17 12.45
N SER A 84 -10.29 0.98 12.19
CA SER A 84 -10.10 -0.18 13.04
C SER A 84 -8.59 -0.44 13.15
N PRO A 85 -8.01 -0.62 14.35
CA PRO A 85 -6.56 -0.84 14.51
C PRO A 85 -6.04 -2.11 13.81
N ALA A 86 -6.92 -2.93 13.24
CA ALA A 86 -6.58 -4.07 12.37
C ALA A 86 -6.10 -3.68 10.95
N LEU A 87 -6.21 -2.41 10.54
CA LEU A 87 -5.65 -1.92 9.26
C LEU A 87 -4.32 -1.17 9.41
N ALA A 88 -3.77 -1.10 10.63
CA ALA A 88 -2.38 -0.72 10.85
C ALA A 88 -1.49 -1.98 10.83
N LEU A 89 -1.62 -2.80 9.79
CA LEU A 89 -0.51 -3.68 9.46
C LEU A 89 0.60 -2.71 9.07
N THR A 90 1.62 -2.66 9.90
CA THR A 90 2.89 -1.96 9.71
C THR A 90 3.47 -2.33 8.34
N ALA A 91 2.98 -1.67 7.28
CA ALA A 91 3.46 -1.87 5.93
C ALA A 91 4.87 -1.27 5.93
N ARG A 92 5.86 -2.15 6.10
CA ARG A 92 7.26 -1.78 6.11
C ARG A 92 7.55 -0.94 4.86
N PRO A 93 8.41 0.09 4.96
CA PRO A 93 8.58 1.04 3.87
C PRO A 93 9.16 0.34 2.63
N PRO A 94 8.72 0.68 1.41
CA PRO A 94 9.43 0.29 0.21
C PRO A 94 10.87 0.84 0.22
N GLN A 95 11.79 0.11 -0.39
CA GLN A 95 13.20 0.47 -0.45
C GLN A 95 13.82 0.20 -1.81
N PHE A 96 14.85 0.96 -2.15
CA PHE A 96 15.76 0.72 -3.26
C PHE A 96 17.19 0.61 -2.76
N ASP A 97 17.87 -0.45 -3.19
CA ASP A 97 19.32 -0.55 -3.15
C ASP A 97 19.85 -0.02 -4.48
N VAL A 98 20.56 1.10 -4.44
CA VAL A 98 21.01 1.87 -5.59
C VAL A 98 22.52 1.77 -5.74
N GLN A 99 22.98 1.48 -6.94
CA GLN A 99 24.39 1.48 -7.30
C GLN A 99 24.68 2.56 -8.33
N ILE A 100 25.58 3.49 -7.98
CA ILE A 100 26.22 4.39 -8.93
C ILE A 100 27.45 3.67 -9.48
N GLN A 101 27.68 3.72 -10.80
CA GLN A 101 28.79 3.01 -11.45
C GLN A 101 30.13 3.14 -10.69
N GLY A 102 30.70 2.00 -10.28
CA GLY A 102 31.97 1.92 -9.56
C GLY A 102 31.91 2.35 -8.09
N GLN A 103 30.71 2.56 -7.52
CA GLN A 103 30.51 2.88 -6.11
C GLN A 103 29.82 1.71 -5.37
N PRO A 104 29.94 1.66 -4.03
CA PRO A 104 29.15 0.76 -3.19
C PRO A 104 27.64 0.96 -3.39
N VAL A 105 26.89 -0.08 -3.07
CA VAL A 105 25.42 -0.03 -3.04
C VAL A 105 24.98 0.77 -1.81
N GLU A 106 24.06 1.71 -2.01
CA GLU A 106 23.47 2.53 -0.95
C GLU A 106 21.94 2.45 -1.00
N ARG A 107 21.29 2.60 0.16
CA ARG A 107 19.84 2.41 0.28
C ARG A 107 19.07 3.72 0.24
N ILE A 108 17.86 3.68 -0.30
CA ILE A 108 16.84 4.73 -0.21
C ILE A 108 15.54 4.08 0.29
N GLU A 109 14.94 4.65 1.33
CA GLU A 109 13.67 4.18 1.89
C GLU A 109 12.57 5.22 1.72
N PHE A 110 11.35 4.75 1.45
CA PHE A 110 10.21 5.60 1.13
C PHE A 110 9.08 5.44 2.14
N LYS A 111 8.45 6.55 2.50
CA LYS A 111 7.11 6.54 3.08
C LYS A 111 6.10 6.77 1.97
N LEU A 112 5.06 5.94 1.92
CA LEU A 112 3.95 6.08 0.97
C LEU A 112 2.74 6.74 1.65
N PHE A 113 1.95 7.48 0.86
CA PHE A 113 0.75 8.17 1.34
C PHE A 113 -0.53 7.38 1.02
N ASP A 114 -0.63 6.18 1.59
CA ASP A 114 -1.71 5.22 1.32
C ASP A 114 -3.12 5.78 1.59
N ASP A 115 -3.26 6.64 2.59
CA ASP A 115 -4.54 7.25 2.94
C ASP A 115 -5.02 8.30 1.91
N VAL A 116 -4.13 8.78 1.05
CA VAL A 116 -4.42 9.85 0.08
C VAL A 116 -4.52 9.32 -1.33
N VAL A 117 -3.62 8.41 -1.72
CA VAL A 117 -3.52 7.86 -3.09
C VAL A 117 -3.25 6.35 -3.07
N PRO A 118 -4.17 5.53 -2.51
CA PRO A 118 -3.97 4.11 -2.28
C PRO A 118 -3.68 3.30 -3.55
N LYS A 119 -4.26 3.69 -4.70
CA LYS A 119 -4.02 2.99 -5.97
C LYS A 119 -2.61 3.27 -6.48
N THR A 120 -2.16 4.51 -6.35
CA THR A 120 -0.82 4.92 -6.78
C THR A 120 0.25 4.26 -5.91
N THR A 121 0.02 4.20 -4.59
CA THR A 121 0.96 3.57 -3.64
C THR A 121 0.99 2.05 -3.77
N ASP A 122 -0.15 1.39 -4.00
CA ASP A 122 -0.21 -0.07 -4.27
C ASP A 122 0.57 -0.45 -5.53
N ASN A 123 0.42 0.34 -6.61
CA ASN A 123 1.22 0.17 -7.82
C ASN A 123 2.72 0.24 -7.55
N PHE A 124 3.19 1.30 -6.88
CA PHE A 124 4.61 1.45 -6.59
C PHE A 124 5.14 0.34 -5.68
N ARG A 125 4.42 0.01 -4.61
CA ARG A 125 4.78 -1.03 -3.64
C ARG A 125 4.89 -2.41 -4.29
N LYS A 126 3.94 -2.79 -5.16
CA LYS A 126 3.98 -4.08 -5.86
C LYS A 126 5.12 -4.13 -6.87
N LEU A 127 5.37 -3.04 -7.60
CA LEU A 127 6.54 -2.94 -8.50
C LEU A 127 7.88 -3.00 -7.75
N CYS A 128 7.99 -2.46 -6.54
CA CYS A 128 9.18 -2.67 -5.69
C CYS A 128 9.41 -4.15 -5.39
N GLN A 129 8.35 -4.92 -5.12
CA GLN A 129 8.43 -6.34 -4.77
C GLN A 129 8.42 -7.29 -5.98
N GLY A 130 8.22 -6.78 -7.20
CA GLY A 130 8.05 -7.62 -8.38
C GLY A 130 6.73 -8.41 -8.42
N LEU A 131 5.66 -7.85 -7.84
CA LEU A 131 4.34 -8.47 -7.76
C LEU A 131 3.37 -7.92 -8.82
N ASP A 132 2.42 -8.76 -9.23
CA ASP A 132 1.28 -8.39 -10.06
C ASP A 132 0.12 -7.81 -9.24
N ILE A 133 -0.98 -7.48 -9.91
CA ILE A 133 -2.18 -6.93 -9.27
C ILE A 133 -2.76 -7.83 -8.16
N ASN A 134 -2.61 -9.15 -8.29
CA ASN A 134 -3.10 -10.16 -7.34
C ASN A 134 -2.09 -10.46 -6.22
N GLY A 135 -0.95 -9.76 -6.19
CA GLY A 135 0.11 -10.01 -5.22
C GLY A 135 0.93 -11.26 -5.50
N GLN A 136 0.86 -11.81 -6.71
CA GLN A 136 1.68 -12.94 -7.14
C GLN A 136 2.95 -12.44 -7.85
N PRO A 137 4.05 -13.21 -7.88
CA PRO A 137 5.22 -12.84 -8.66
C PRO A 137 4.85 -12.54 -10.11
N SER A 138 5.27 -11.38 -10.61
CA SER A 138 4.95 -10.96 -11.97
C SER A 138 5.56 -11.91 -12.99
N THR A 139 4.71 -12.60 -13.76
CA THR A 139 5.14 -13.49 -14.86
C THR A 139 5.86 -12.75 -16.00
N LYS A 140 5.67 -11.43 -16.09
CA LYS A 140 6.35 -10.55 -17.06
C LYS A 140 7.63 -9.90 -16.53
N GLY A 141 8.06 -10.25 -15.31
CA GLY A 141 9.22 -9.64 -14.66
C GLY A 141 9.11 -8.13 -14.41
N HIS A 142 7.90 -7.59 -14.25
CA HIS A 142 7.70 -6.18 -13.93
C HIS A 142 8.18 -5.88 -12.51
N THR A 143 9.36 -5.28 -12.40
CA THR A 143 9.97 -4.88 -11.12
C THR A 143 10.89 -3.68 -11.31
N TYR A 144 11.14 -2.92 -10.24
CA TYR A 144 12.14 -1.87 -10.27
C TYR A 144 13.57 -2.39 -10.17
N ALA A 145 13.79 -3.58 -9.62
CA ALA A 145 15.12 -4.21 -9.59
C ALA A 145 15.65 -4.40 -11.03
N GLY A 146 16.89 -4.00 -11.27
CA GLY A 146 17.54 -3.96 -12.58
C GLY A 146 17.18 -2.75 -13.45
N SER A 147 16.21 -1.92 -13.03
CA SER A 147 15.92 -0.66 -13.73
C SER A 147 16.90 0.45 -13.33
N LYS A 148 16.85 1.59 -14.03
CA LYS A 148 17.81 2.69 -13.82
C LYS A 148 17.14 4.05 -13.70
N PHE A 149 17.84 4.98 -13.05
CA PHE A 149 17.54 6.40 -13.16
C PHE A 149 18.04 6.88 -14.52
N HIS A 150 17.13 6.95 -15.49
CA HIS A 150 17.48 7.26 -16.88
C HIS A 150 17.52 8.75 -17.16
N ARG A 151 16.94 9.58 -16.27
CA ARG A 151 16.93 11.03 -16.41
C ARG A 151 17.13 11.71 -15.05
N VAL A 152 18.20 12.47 -14.88
CA VAL A 152 18.56 13.17 -13.65
C VAL A 152 18.95 14.61 -13.98
N ILE A 153 18.20 15.57 -13.43
CA ILE A 153 18.43 17.00 -13.63
C ILE A 153 18.73 17.63 -12.27
N PRO A 154 19.96 18.15 -12.05
CA PRO A 154 20.33 18.82 -10.82
C PRO A 154 19.45 20.02 -10.54
N GLN A 155 19.15 20.26 -9.26
CA GLN A 155 18.22 21.29 -8.79
C GLN A 155 16.81 21.14 -9.36
N PHE A 156 16.41 19.90 -9.62
CA PHE A 156 15.07 19.57 -10.09
C PHE A 156 14.61 18.21 -9.56
N MET A 157 15.06 17.11 -10.19
CA MET A 157 14.55 15.78 -9.89
C MET A 157 15.41 14.65 -10.47
N LEU A 158 15.15 13.44 -9.98
CA LEU A 158 15.71 12.18 -10.49
C LEU A 158 14.56 11.27 -10.92
N GLN A 159 14.52 10.87 -12.19
CA GLN A 159 13.47 10.08 -12.80
C GLN A 159 13.95 8.67 -13.14
N GLY A 160 13.15 7.68 -12.76
CA GLY A 160 13.41 6.25 -12.93
C GLY A 160 12.12 5.48 -13.22
N GLY A 161 12.16 4.16 -13.04
CA GLY A 161 10.98 3.30 -13.15
C GLY A 161 10.60 2.84 -14.56
N ASP A 162 11.42 3.15 -15.57
CA ASP A 162 11.31 2.51 -16.89
C ASP A 162 12.12 1.21 -16.90
N PHE A 163 11.48 0.11 -16.54
CA PHE A 163 12.06 -1.24 -16.55
C PHE A 163 11.84 -2.00 -17.85
N THR A 164 11.11 -1.44 -18.83
CA THR A 164 10.85 -2.13 -20.12
C THR A 164 11.75 -1.65 -21.24
N ARG A 165 12.11 -0.36 -21.25
CA ARG A 165 12.96 0.26 -22.29
C ARG A 165 14.15 1.04 -21.73
N HIS A 166 14.14 1.32 -20.43
CA HIS A 166 15.22 2.02 -19.74
C HIS A 166 15.61 3.37 -20.37
N ASN A 167 14.67 4.09 -20.98
CA ASN A 167 14.97 5.35 -21.67
C ASN A 167 13.87 6.41 -21.52
N GLY A 168 12.82 6.13 -20.74
CA GLY A 168 11.70 7.04 -20.49
C GLY A 168 10.52 6.84 -21.44
N THR A 169 10.64 5.99 -22.47
CA THR A 169 9.55 5.69 -23.40
C THR A 169 8.75 4.44 -23.02
N GLY A 170 9.21 3.72 -21.99
CA GLY A 170 8.59 2.49 -21.52
C GLY A 170 7.82 2.63 -20.20
N GLY A 171 7.76 1.52 -19.47
CA GLY A 171 7.06 1.39 -18.20
C GLY A 171 5.57 1.08 -18.32
N VAL A 172 5.09 0.26 -17.39
CA VAL A 172 3.72 -0.28 -17.33
C VAL A 172 3.29 -0.41 -15.88
N SER A 173 2.02 -0.16 -15.57
CA SER A 173 1.50 -0.31 -14.22
C SER A 173 1.11 -1.76 -13.93
N ILE A 174 0.89 -2.09 -12.66
CA ILE A 174 0.30 -3.39 -12.28
C ILE A 174 -1.14 -3.55 -12.79
N TYR A 175 -1.81 -2.45 -13.14
CA TYR A 175 -3.20 -2.41 -13.61
C TYR A 175 -3.34 -2.50 -15.14
N GLY A 176 -2.23 -2.63 -15.87
CA GLY A 176 -2.17 -2.52 -17.33
C GLY A 176 -1.26 -1.39 -17.79
N GLU A 177 -1.33 -1.00 -19.07
CA GLU A 177 -0.41 -0.01 -19.67
C GLU A 177 -0.34 1.30 -18.89
N LYS A 178 -1.50 1.87 -18.53
CA LYS A 178 -1.63 3.14 -17.82
C LYS A 178 -2.81 3.13 -16.83
N PHE A 179 -2.77 4.02 -15.84
CA PHE A 179 -3.89 4.31 -14.94
C PHE A 179 -4.08 5.83 -14.74
N LYS A 180 -5.28 6.19 -14.29
CA LYS A 180 -5.73 7.58 -14.10
C LYS A 180 -4.96 8.29 -12.99
N ASP A 181 -4.94 9.62 -13.05
CA ASP A 181 -4.50 10.45 -11.93
C ASP A 181 -5.51 10.29 -10.79
N GLU A 182 -5.03 9.88 -9.62
CA GLU A 182 -5.92 9.54 -8.50
C GLU A 182 -6.49 10.78 -7.81
N ASN A 183 -5.62 11.74 -7.45
CA ASN A 183 -5.96 13.12 -7.10
C ASN A 183 -4.68 13.99 -7.03
N PHE A 184 -4.85 15.29 -6.83
CA PHE A 184 -3.75 16.27 -6.69
C PHE A 184 -3.83 17.03 -5.36
N GLN A 185 -4.26 16.37 -4.27
CA GLN A 185 -4.36 17.02 -2.96
C GLN A 185 -2.98 17.41 -2.40
N LEU A 186 -1.99 16.56 -2.65
CA LEU A 186 -0.60 16.78 -2.26
C LEU A 186 0.15 17.60 -3.31
N LYS A 187 0.97 18.53 -2.83
CA LYS A 187 1.72 19.48 -3.65
C LYS A 187 3.22 19.25 -3.53
N HIS A 188 3.99 19.70 -4.51
CA HIS A 188 5.44 19.56 -4.56
C HIS A 188 6.16 20.62 -3.70
N THR A 189 5.85 20.66 -2.40
CA THR A 189 6.20 21.76 -1.49
C THR A 189 7.60 21.66 -0.87
N LYS A 190 8.32 20.56 -1.09
CA LYS A 190 9.64 20.31 -0.49
C LYS A 190 10.48 19.35 -1.35
N PRO A 191 11.81 19.32 -1.16
CA PRO A 191 12.64 18.27 -1.74
C PRO A 191 12.26 16.89 -1.19
N PHE A 192 12.72 15.85 -1.87
CA PHE A 192 12.58 14.43 -1.52
C PHE A 192 11.15 13.89 -1.57
N LEU A 193 10.26 14.54 -2.31
CA LEU A 193 8.93 14.01 -2.60
C LEU A 193 9.00 13.01 -3.75
N LEU A 194 8.25 11.92 -3.62
CA LEU A 194 8.10 10.87 -4.62
C LEU A 194 6.78 11.11 -5.38
N SER A 195 6.87 11.19 -6.71
CA SER A 195 5.75 11.60 -7.57
C SER A 195 5.76 10.85 -8.91
N MET A 196 4.58 10.67 -9.52
CA MET A 196 4.41 9.90 -10.75
C MET A 196 4.89 10.70 -11.97
N ALA A 197 5.74 10.09 -12.80
CA ALA A 197 6.00 10.61 -14.13
C ALA A 197 4.89 10.14 -15.10
N ASN A 198 4.46 11.03 -15.98
CA ASN A 198 3.41 10.76 -16.96
C ASN A 198 3.70 11.50 -18.29
N ALA A 199 2.96 11.15 -19.34
CA ALA A 199 3.01 11.77 -20.67
C ALA A 199 1.74 12.59 -20.96
N GLY A 200 1.19 13.22 -19.92
CA GLY A 200 -0.10 13.92 -19.95
C GLY A 200 -1.13 13.30 -19.01
N PRO A 201 -2.34 13.90 -18.93
CA PRO A 201 -3.37 13.48 -17.99
C PRO A 201 -3.71 11.99 -18.09
N ASN A 202 -3.82 11.32 -16.94
CA ASN A 202 -4.24 9.92 -16.83
C ASN A 202 -3.32 8.90 -17.52
N THR A 203 -2.02 9.19 -17.61
CA THR A 203 -1.02 8.29 -18.22
C THR A 203 0.03 7.79 -17.22
N ASN A 204 -0.39 7.51 -15.99
CA ASN A 204 0.50 6.96 -14.96
C ASN A 204 0.84 5.50 -15.29
N GLY A 205 2.13 5.15 -15.24
CA GLY A 205 2.62 3.79 -15.48
C GLY A 205 3.45 3.30 -14.30
N SER A 206 4.73 3.02 -14.55
CA SER A 206 5.72 2.69 -13.52
C SER A 206 6.76 3.78 -13.29
N GLN A 207 6.85 4.77 -14.18
CA GLN A 207 7.86 5.81 -14.04
C GLN A 207 7.52 6.76 -12.90
N PHE A 208 8.55 7.12 -12.14
CA PHE A 208 8.45 8.02 -11.00
C PHE A 208 9.60 9.02 -11.04
N PHE A 209 9.48 10.10 -10.27
CA PHE A 209 10.59 10.98 -9.96
C PHE A 209 10.65 11.32 -8.47
N ILE A 210 11.87 11.58 -8.00
CA ILE A 210 12.16 12.10 -6.66
C ILE A 210 12.56 13.57 -6.84
N THR A 211 11.93 14.51 -6.13
CA THR A 211 12.31 15.93 -6.19
C THR A 211 13.59 16.20 -5.41
N THR A 212 14.40 17.17 -5.84
CA THR A 212 15.57 17.65 -5.06
C THR A 212 15.43 19.10 -4.62
N VAL A 213 14.39 19.79 -5.09
CA VAL A 213 13.95 21.13 -4.69
C VAL A 213 12.42 21.20 -4.67
N VAL A 214 11.86 22.37 -4.34
CA VAL A 214 10.43 22.66 -4.51
C VAL A 214 10.09 22.76 -5.99
N THR A 215 9.06 22.06 -6.47
CA THR A 215 8.69 21.98 -7.90
C THR A 215 7.21 22.28 -8.13
N SER A 216 6.73 23.40 -7.59
CA SER A 216 5.30 23.79 -7.60
C SER A 216 4.66 23.89 -9.00
N TRP A 217 5.45 24.07 -10.06
CA TRP A 217 4.95 24.07 -11.45
C TRP A 217 4.45 22.70 -11.95
N LEU A 218 4.69 21.64 -11.17
CA LEU A 218 4.19 20.27 -11.39
C LEU A 218 2.87 19.99 -10.66
N ASP A 219 2.41 20.89 -9.80
CA ASP A 219 1.15 20.74 -9.08
C ASP A 219 -0.03 20.65 -10.06
N GLY A 220 -0.97 19.74 -9.78
CA GLY A 220 -2.12 19.46 -10.65
C GLY A 220 -1.79 18.67 -11.93
N LYS A 221 -0.52 18.28 -12.13
CA LYS A 221 -0.07 17.51 -13.30
C LYS A 221 0.53 16.17 -12.94
N HIS A 222 1.18 16.07 -11.77
CA HIS A 222 1.83 14.86 -11.29
C HIS A 222 1.32 14.49 -9.89
N VAL A 223 0.97 13.23 -9.70
CA VAL A 223 0.45 12.70 -8.44
C VAL A 223 1.62 12.49 -7.48
N VAL A 224 1.70 13.29 -6.40
CA VAL A 224 2.60 13.04 -5.28
C VAL A 224 2.04 11.89 -4.45
N PHE A 225 2.86 10.86 -4.18
CA PHE A 225 2.39 9.64 -3.52
C PHE A 225 3.32 9.13 -2.41
N GLY A 226 4.44 9.80 -2.16
CA GLY A 226 5.31 9.46 -1.05
C GLY A 226 6.44 10.46 -0.84
N GLU A 227 7.39 10.08 0.01
CA GLU A 227 8.60 10.85 0.30
C GLU A 227 9.76 9.93 0.70
N VAL A 228 11.00 10.38 0.49
CA VAL A 228 12.19 9.69 0.99
C VAL A 228 12.35 9.96 2.48
N VAL A 229 12.38 8.89 3.27
CA VAL A 229 12.57 8.96 4.73
C VAL A 229 13.99 8.62 5.16
N SER A 230 14.73 7.85 4.37
CA SER A 230 16.14 7.51 4.58
C SER A 230 16.90 7.45 3.24
N GLY A 231 18.19 7.79 3.23
CA GLY A 231 19.02 7.78 2.04
C GLY A 231 19.00 9.09 1.24
N GLN A 232 18.71 10.23 1.86
CA GLN A 232 18.72 11.53 1.17
C GLN A 232 20.12 11.90 0.65
N GLU A 233 21.19 11.43 1.31
CA GLU A 233 22.57 11.52 0.84
C GLU A 233 22.79 10.73 -0.46
N THR A 234 22.21 9.53 -0.57
CA THR A 234 22.22 8.73 -1.81
C THR A 234 21.51 9.48 -2.92
N VAL A 235 20.33 10.07 -2.63
CA VAL A 235 19.59 10.91 -3.58
C VAL A 235 20.46 12.07 -4.10
N LYS A 236 21.17 12.77 -3.21
CA LYS A 236 22.09 13.85 -3.59
C LYS A 236 23.29 13.37 -4.41
N LYS A 237 23.84 12.19 -4.12
CA LYS A 237 24.93 11.58 -4.92
C LYS A 237 24.47 11.23 -6.33
N VAL A 238 23.26 10.69 -6.47
CA VAL A 238 22.65 10.44 -7.77
C VAL A 238 22.40 11.77 -8.51
N GLU A 239 21.89 12.80 -7.81
CA GLU A 239 21.68 14.14 -8.38
C GLU A 239 22.98 14.73 -8.93
N ALA A 240 24.09 14.60 -8.20
CA ALA A 240 25.41 15.08 -8.63
C ALA A 240 25.92 14.40 -9.91
N CYS A 241 25.38 13.24 -10.29
CA CYS A 241 25.70 12.58 -11.55
C CYS A 241 24.86 13.11 -12.73
N GLY A 242 23.84 13.95 -12.49
CA GLY A 242 22.92 14.47 -13.49
C GLY A 242 23.50 15.56 -14.40
N SER A 243 22.69 15.97 -15.37
CA SER A 243 23.02 17.05 -16.30
C SER A 243 21.78 17.87 -16.65
N GLN A 244 21.95 19.04 -17.27
CA GLN A 244 20.83 19.89 -17.68
C GLN A 244 19.97 19.25 -18.78
N THR A 245 20.55 18.37 -19.60
CA THR A 245 19.79 17.59 -20.61
C THR A 245 19.11 16.35 -19.99
N GLY A 246 19.44 16.04 -18.74
CA GLY A 246 18.90 14.92 -17.98
C GLY A 246 19.69 13.63 -18.12
N THR A 247 20.60 13.48 -19.09
CA THR A 247 21.41 12.27 -19.22
C THR A 247 22.44 12.19 -18.09
N PRO A 248 22.45 11.14 -17.25
CA PRO A 248 23.45 10.99 -16.20
C PRO A 248 24.85 10.69 -16.76
N SER A 249 25.87 11.22 -16.11
CA SER A 249 27.29 10.96 -16.42
C SER A 249 27.77 9.55 -16.05
N LYS A 250 27.05 8.88 -15.14
CA LYS A 250 27.31 7.51 -14.68
C LYS A 250 26.01 6.73 -14.72
N THR A 251 26.10 5.43 -15.00
CA THR A 251 24.94 4.54 -14.85
C THR A 251 24.55 4.46 -13.38
N ILE A 252 23.27 4.74 -13.08
CA ILE A 252 22.68 4.58 -11.74
C ILE A 252 21.59 3.52 -11.82
N THR A 253 21.86 2.36 -11.24
CA THR A 253 20.97 1.19 -11.30
C THR A 253 20.31 0.95 -9.94
N ILE A 254 19.03 0.59 -9.94
CA ILE A 254 18.34 0.02 -8.78
C ILE A 254 18.67 -1.47 -8.79
N VAL A 255 19.68 -1.90 -8.03
CA VAL A 255 20.16 -3.29 -8.07
C VAL A 255 19.21 -4.24 -7.35
N ALA A 256 18.53 -3.76 -6.31
CA ALA A 256 17.45 -4.46 -5.66
C ALA A 256 16.36 -3.47 -5.23
N SER A 257 15.13 -3.97 -5.16
CA SER A 257 13.99 -3.24 -4.65
C SER A 257 13.11 -4.19 -3.84
N GLY A 258 12.36 -3.65 -2.89
CA GLY A 258 11.46 -4.46 -2.09
C GLY A 258 10.77 -3.66 -1.01
N ILE A 259 10.35 -4.36 0.03
CA ILE A 259 9.89 -3.79 1.29
C ILE A 259 10.96 -4.10 2.34
N VAL A 260 11.29 -3.13 3.20
CA VAL A 260 12.22 -3.37 4.32
C VAL A 260 11.73 -4.55 5.16
N GLU A 261 12.62 -5.44 5.57
CA GLU A 261 12.29 -6.59 6.41
C GLU A 261 12.16 -6.24 7.90
#